data_AF-A0A921RZW9-F1
#
_entry.id   AF-A0A921RZW9-F1
#
_cell.length_a   1.000
_cell.length_b   1.000
_cell.length_c   1.000
_cell.angle_alpha   90.00
_cell.angle_beta   90.00
_cell.angle_gamma   90.00
#
_symmetry.space_group_name_H-M   'P 1'
#
loop_
_entity.id
_entity.type
_entity.pdbx_description
1 polymer ?
#
loop_
_entity_poly.entity_id
_entity_poly.type
_entity_poly.pdbx_seq_one_letter_code
_entity_poly.pdbx_strand_id
1 'polypeptide(L)'
;MEGGGSNAPFYRGSTAALATNPSAANGAQKGDREAAINAEIARVNNLPARSSYAIHRMKVLNKLRHLMSIKRTTSQDEELELLFASLSI
;
A
#
# COMPACT_ATOMS: atom_id res chain seq x y z
N MET A 1 -43.18 47.54 10.66
CA MET A 1 -42.05 47.22 9.76
C MET A 1 -41.42 45.95 10.30
N GLU A 2 -41.63 44.84 9.59
CA GLU A 2 -41.01 43.54 9.89
C GLU A 2 -39.50 43.61 9.69
N GLY A 3 -38.76 42.95 10.59
CA GLY A 3 -37.34 42.65 10.44
C GLY A 3 -37.14 41.17 10.71
N GLY A 4 -37.33 40.35 9.68
CA GLY A 4 -37.13 38.91 9.72
C GLY A 4 -35.64 38.56 9.86
N GLY A 5 -35.34 37.72 10.86
CA GLY A 5 -34.05 37.04 11.03
C GLY A 5 -34.30 35.54 11.12
N SER A 6 -34.20 34.86 10.00
CA SER A 6 -34.43 33.44 9.78
C SER A 6 -33.51 32.53 10.61
N ASN A 7 -34.11 31.71 11.49
CA ASN A 7 -33.47 30.56 12.11
C ASN A 7 -33.34 29.44 11.08
N ALA A 8 -32.15 29.28 10.49
CA ALA A 8 -31.83 28.15 9.63
C ALA A 8 -31.45 26.93 10.48
N PRO A 9 -32.17 25.79 10.41
CA PRO A 9 -31.68 24.53 10.96
C PRO A 9 -30.65 23.94 9.99
N PHE A 10 -29.40 23.83 10.42
CA PHE A 10 -28.39 23.11 9.67
C PHE A 10 -28.67 21.60 9.75
N TYR A 11 -29.34 21.07 8.73
CA TYR A 11 -29.13 19.67 8.35
C TYR A 11 -27.94 19.61 7.41
N ARG A 12 -26.84 18.98 7.84
CA ARG A 12 -25.86 18.45 6.89
C ARG A 12 -25.11 17.24 7.42
N GLY A 13 -25.47 16.09 6.87
CA GLY A 13 -24.51 15.09 6.42
C GLY A 13 -24.07 14.07 7.44
N SER A 14 -24.87 13.03 7.61
CA SER A 14 -24.40 11.69 7.94
C SER A 14 -23.29 11.34 6.94
N THR A 15 -22.02 11.36 7.36
CA THR A 15 -20.96 10.69 6.60
C THR A 15 -21.16 9.21 6.83
N ALA A 16 -21.92 8.58 5.93
CA ALA A 16 -21.86 7.15 5.72
C ALA A 16 -20.37 6.80 5.57
N ALA A 17 -19.81 6.15 6.58
CA ALA A 17 -18.52 5.49 6.47
C ALA A 17 -18.68 4.48 5.35
N LEU A 18 -18.18 4.84 4.17
CA LEU A 18 -18.05 3.94 3.04
C LEU A 18 -17.10 2.85 3.52
N ALA A 19 -17.65 1.73 3.97
CA ALA A 19 -16.91 0.49 4.12
C ALA A 19 -16.44 0.11 2.73
N THR A 20 -15.28 0.65 2.33
CA THR A 20 -14.57 0.20 1.15
C THR A 20 -14.09 -1.20 1.47
N ASN A 21 -14.85 -2.21 1.06
CA ASN A 21 -14.38 -3.59 1.01
C ASN A 21 -13.06 -3.61 0.21
N PRO A 22 -11.90 -3.94 0.81
CA PRO A 22 -10.62 -3.94 0.08
C PRO A 22 -10.51 -5.12 -0.90
N SER A 23 -11.48 -6.02 -0.93
CA SER A 23 -11.35 -7.33 -1.59
C SER A 23 -11.19 -7.28 -3.12
N ALA A 24 -11.48 -6.15 -3.79
CA ALA A 24 -11.28 -5.98 -5.24
C ALA A 24 -9.97 -5.25 -5.62
N ALA A 25 -9.28 -4.64 -4.65
CA ALA A 25 -8.02 -3.91 -4.88
C ALA A 25 -6.78 -4.81 -4.83
N ASN A 26 -6.91 -5.99 -4.20
CA ASN A 26 -5.80 -6.90 -3.90
C ASN A 26 -5.05 -7.41 -5.16
N GLY A 27 -5.74 -7.59 -6.29
CA GLY A 27 -5.11 -8.03 -7.55
C GLY A 27 -4.26 -6.95 -8.22
N ALA A 28 -4.70 -5.69 -8.17
CA ALA A 28 -3.99 -4.55 -8.75
C ALA A 28 -2.77 -4.17 -7.91
N GLN A 29 -2.92 -4.12 -6.58
CA GLN A 29 -1.85 -3.79 -5.65
C GLN A 29 -0.69 -4.81 -5.66
N LYS A 30 -0.98 -6.10 -5.89
CA LYS A 30 0.07 -7.12 -6.02
C LYS A 30 0.95 -6.87 -7.27
N GLY A 31 0.33 -6.52 -8.40
CA GLY A 31 1.05 -6.19 -9.63
C GLY A 31 1.88 -4.91 -9.49
N ASP A 32 1.32 -3.87 -8.89
CA ASP A 32 2.01 -2.61 -8.63
C ASP A 32 3.21 -2.80 -7.69
N ARG A 33 3.08 -3.69 -6.68
CA ARG A 33 4.15 -4.02 -5.74
C ARG A 33 5.28 -4.79 -6.39
N GLU A 34 4.97 -5.76 -7.25
CA GLU A 34 5.98 -6.49 -8.03
C GLU A 34 6.73 -5.53 -8.96
N ALA A 35 6.04 -4.58 -9.59
CA ALA A 35 6.65 -3.54 -10.40
C ALA A 35 7.56 -2.62 -9.57
N ALA A 36 7.13 -2.19 -8.38
CA ALA A 36 7.94 -1.37 -7.47
C ALA A 36 9.22 -2.09 -7.00
N ILE A 37 9.12 -3.37 -6.64
CA ILE A 37 10.28 -4.21 -6.28
C ILE A 37 11.24 -4.33 -7.47
N ASN A 38 10.73 -4.56 -8.68
CA ASN A 38 11.56 -4.67 -9.88
C ASN A 38 12.25 -3.35 -10.24
N ALA A 39 11.56 -2.22 -10.13
CA ALA A 39 12.13 -0.88 -10.33
C ALA A 39 13.27 -0.61 -9.34
N GLU A 40 13.06 -0.97 -8.07
CA GLU A 40 14.07 -0.82 -7.03
C GLU A 40 15.27 -1.77 -7.25
N ILE A 41 15.06 -3.00 -7.72
CA ILE A 41 16.14 -3.91 -8.13
C ILE A 41 16.97 -3.29 -9.25
N ALA A 42 16.32 -2.74 -10.29
CA ALA A 42 17.00 -2.08 -11.40
C ALA A 42 17.83 -0.88 -10.90
N ARG A 43 17.26 -0.07 -10.00
CA ARG A 43 17.98 1.03 -9.36
C ARG A 43 19.20 0.54 -8.60
N VAL A 44 19.06 -0.49 -7.76
CA VAL A 44 20.14 -1.05 -6.94
C VAL A 44 21.24 -1.69 -7.78
N ASN A 45 20.91 -2.31 -8.91
CA ASN A 45 21.90 -2.86 -9.84
C ASN A 45 22.78 -1.78 -10.49
N ASN A 46 22.31 -0.53 -10.56
CA ASN A 46 23.11 0.60 -11.04
C ASN A 46 24.04 1.18 -9.96
N LEU A 47 23.98 0.70 -8.71
CA LEU A 47 24.91 1.12 -7.67
C LEU A 47 26.23 0.36 -7.77
N PRO A 48 27.33 0.91 -7.24
CA PRO A 48 28.59 0.21 -7.13
C PRO A 48 28.42 -1.15 -6.44
N ALA A 49 28.86 -2.21 -7.11
CA ALA A 49 28.57 -3.63 -6.81
C ALA A 49 29.07 -4.14 -5.45
N ARG A 50 29.68 -3.30 -4.61
CA ARG A 50 30.26 -3.66 -3.31
C ARG A 50 29.91 -2.70 -2.18
N SER A 51 28.96 -1.78 -2.38
CA SER A 51 28.48 -0.96 -1.29
C SER A 51 27.63 -1.79 -0.32
N SER A 52 27.85 -1.62 0.98
CA SER A 52 27.10 -2.34 2.03
C SER A 52 25.59 -2.16 1.87
N TYR A 53 25.15 -0.96 1.46
CA TYR A 53 23.75 -0.68 1.15
C TYR A 53 23.24 -1.52 -0.03
N ALA A 54 23.93 -1.57 -1.18
CA ALA A 54 23.46 -2.34 -2.32
C ALA A 54 23.37 -3.84 -2.01
N ILE A 55 24.37 -4.39 -1.31
CA ILE A 55 24.37 -5.80 -0.88
C ILE A 55 23.19 -6.08 0.04
N HIS A 56 22.95 -5.23 1.05
CA HIS A 56 21.87 -5.42 2.00
C HIS A 56 20.49 -5.26 1.32
N ARG A 57 20.34 -4.21 0.51
CA ARG A 57 19.08 -3.90 -0.19
C ARG A 57 18.70 -5.01 -1.16
N MET A 58 19.64 -5.55 -1.94
CA MET A 58 19.37 -6.71 -2.81
C MET A 58 18.91 -7.94 -2.04
N LYS A 59 19.44 -8.20 -0.85
CA LYS A 59 18.98 -9.32 0.00
C LYS A 59 17.53 -9.12 0.44
N VAL A 60 17.17 -7.90 0.83
CA VAL A 60 15.79 -7.56 1.22
C VAL A 60 14.85 -7.72 0.03
N LEU A 61 15.18 -7.13 -1.13
CA LEU A 61 14.35 -7.20 -2.34
C LEU A 61 14.11 -8.64 -2.81
N ASN A 62 15.14 -9.49 -2.76
CA ASN A 62 15.01 -10.90 -3.09
C ASN A 62 14.07 -11.64 -2.14
N LYS A 63 14.13 -11.33 -0.83
CA LYS A 63 13.19 -11.89 0.15
C LYS A 63 11.76 -11.42 -0.11
N LEU A 64 11.55 -10.13 -0.44
CA LEU A 64 10.22 -9.61 -0.76
C LEU A 64 9.63 -10.26 -2.03
N ARG A 65 10.44 -10.40 -3.08
CA ARG A 65 10.04 -11.10 -4.31
C ARG A 65 9.67 -12.56 -4.04
N HIS A 66 10.45 -13.25 -3.20
CA HIS A 66 10.14 -14.62 -2.81
C HIS A 66 8.81 -14.70 -2.05
N LEU A 67 8.59 -13.83 -1.06
CA LEU A 67 7.35 -13.76 -0.30
C LEU A 67 6.11 -13.53 -1.20
N MET A 68 6.23 -12.73 -2.27
CA MET A 68 5.17 -12.50 -3.24
C MET A 68 4.87 -13.70 -4.16
N SER A 69 5.84 -14.61 -4.33
CA SER A 69 5.72 -15.79 -5.21
C SER A 69 5.07 -17.00 -4.55
N ILE A 70 5.04 -17.04 -3.22
CA ILE A 70 4.48 -18.15 -2.44
C ILE A 70 2.95 -18.09 -2.51
N LYS A 71 2.31 -19.21 -2.87
CA LYS A 71 0.86 -19.38 -2.71
C LYS A 71 0.49 -19.40 -1.23
N ARG A 72 -0.39 -18.49 -0.83
CA ARG A 72 -0.80 -18.26 0.55
C ARG A 72 -2.31 -18.39 0.70
N THR A 73 -2.77 -18.60 1.92
CA THR A 73 -4.19 -18.52 2.26
C THR A 73 -4.61 -17.06 2.40
N THR A 74 -5.91 -16.75 2.32
CA THR A 74 -6.42 -15.38 2.41
C THR A 74 -5.95 -14.64 3.67
N SER A 75 -5.95 -15.30 4.83
CA SER A 75 -5.46 -14.72 6.09
C SER A 75 -3.97 -14.38 6.05
N GLN A 76 -3.16 -15.21 5.38
CA GLN A 76 -1.72 -14.96 5.24
C GLN A 76 -1.42 -13.83 4.24
N ASP A 77 -2.30 -13.64 3.24
CA ASP A 77 -2.22 -12.50 2.32
C ASP A 77 -2.47 -11.18 3.05
N GLU A 78 -3.47 -11.14 3.92
CA GLU A 78 -3.78 -9.96 4.75
C GLU A 78 -2.65 -9.61 5.72
N GLU A 79 -2.10 -10.59 6.44
CA GLU A 79 -0.96 -10.37 7.34
C GLU A 79 0.28 -9.83 6.60
N LEU A 80 0.53 -10.35 5.40
CA LEU A 80 1.65 -9.93 4.57
C LEU A 80 1.43 -8.54 3.96
N GLU A 81 0.20 -8.17 3.64
CA GLU A 81 -0.18 -6.80 3.26
C GLU A 81 0.14 -5.81 4.38
N LEU A 82 -0.21 -6.16 5.63
CA LEU A 82 0.09 -5.33 6.80
C LEU A 82 1.59 -5.15 7.03
N LEU A 83 2.37 -6.24 6.91
CA LEU A 83 3.83 -6.16 6.98
C LEU A 83 4.41 -5.23 5.92
N PHE A 84 3.87 -5.30 4.71
CA PHE A 84 4.31 -4.46 3.62
C PHE A 84 3.92 -2.99 3.77
N ALA A 85 2.75 -2.69 4.32
CA ALA A 85 2.35 -1.31 4.65
C ALA A 85 3.34 -0.66 5.62
N SER A 86 3.91 -1.44 6.55
CA SER A 86 4.95 -0.98 7.46
C SER A 86 6.30 -0.69 6.78
N LEU A 87 6.56 -1.30 5.62
CA LEU A 87 7.88 -1.31 4.99
C LEU A 87 8.15 -0.08 4.10
N SER A 88 7.14 0.75 3.82
CA SER A 88 7.21 2.01 3.04
C SER A 88 8.22 1.94 1.88
N ILE A 89 7.90 1.16 0.86
CA ILE A 89 8.74 0.96 -0.35
C ILE A 89 7.98 1.31 -1.62
#